data_AF-A0A377FMS9-F1
#
_entry.id   AF-A0A377FMS9-F1
#
_cell.length_a   1.000
_cell.length_b   1.000
_cell.length_c   1.000
_cell.angle_alpha   90.00
_cell.angle_beta   90.00
_cell.angle_gamma   90.00
#
_symmetry.space_group_name_H-M   'P 1'
#
loop_
_entity.id
_entity.type
_entity.pdbx_description
1 polymer ?
#
loop_
_entity_poly.entity_id
_entity_poly.type
_entity_poly.pdbx_seq_one_letter_code
_entity_poly.pdbx_strand_id
1 'polypeptide(L)'
;MTIKEFALEKNVLESTVRGWCEKKLIRGIKFDEKTGEYDIPSSAKVPYYNNRAYKGDKIYISIVRATMKGFDVCAALYKIHEDEFQGYIKDLLEAEIIAEYTARDTGVLYYRQTLKSSEFEKLPMNRVKAFLNEAKKIVSINLSK
;
A
#
# COMPACT_ATOMS: atom_id res chain seq x y z
N MET A 1 -2.14 -12.26 15.54
CA MET A 1 -2.35 -13.61 14.98
C MET A 1 -1.02 -14.18 14.51
N THR A 2 -0.87 -15.49 14.52
CA THR A 2 0.37 -16.18 14.14
C THR A 2 0.53 -16.26 12.61
N ILE A 3 1.74 -16.62 12.16
CA ILE A 3 2.00 -16.93 10.74
C ILE A 3 1.04 -17.98 10.20
N LYS A 4 0.80 -19.04 10.97
CA LYS A 4 -0.05 -20.17 10.57
C LYS A 4 -1.50 -19.74 10.38
N GLU A 5 -2.03 -18.95 11.31
CA GLU A 5 -3.38 -18.40 11.24
C GLU A 5 -3.54 -17.49 10.02
N PHE A 6 -2.59 -16.57 9.81
CA PHE A 6 -2.62 -15.66 8.67
C PHE A 6 -2.50 -16.39 7.32
N ALA A 7 -1.62 -17.39 7.25
CA ALA A 7 -1.42 -18.23 6.07
C ALA A 7 -2.71 -18.96 5.68
N LEU A 8 -3.38 -19.56 6.67
CA LEU A 8 -4.66 -20.23 6.48
C LEU A 8 -5.75 -19.24 6.02
N GLU A 9 -5.88 -18.09 6.69
CA GLU A 9 -6.90 -17.09 6.37
C GLU A 9 -6.75 -16.54 4.95
N LYS A 10 -5.51 -16.25 4.53
CA LYS A 10 -5.23 -15.65 3.22
C LYS A 10 -4.97 -16.67 2.13
N ASN A 11 -5.07 -17.97 2.44
CA ASN A 11 -4.80 -19.08 1.53
C ASN A 11 -3.42 -18.97 0.85
N VAL A 12 -2.38 -18.80 1.66
CA VAL A 12 -0.97 -18.71 1.22
C VAL A 12 -0.09 -19.63 2.07
N LEU A 13 1.10 -19.98 1.58
CA LEU A 13 2.03 -20.83 2.33
C LEU A 13 2.61 -20.11 3.56
N GLU A 14 2.77 -20.83 4.67
CA GLU A 14 3.43 -20.30 5.88
C GLU A 14 4.85 -19.78 5.60
N SER A 15 5.61 -20.47 4.75
CA SER A 15 6.96 -20.05 4.33
C SER A 15 6.95 -18.72 3.60
N THR A 16 5.92 -18.47 2.78
CA THR A 16 5.72 -17.19 2.09
C THR A 16 5.45 -16.07 3.09
N VAL A 17 4.56 -16.31 4.05
CA VAL A 17 4.22 -15.33 5.11
C VAL A 17 5.45 -15.03 5.97
N ARG A 18 6.21 -16.06 6.36
CA ARG A 18 7.48 -15.89 7.09
C ARG A 18 8.45 -15.00 6.32
N GLY A 19 8.63 -15.26 5.02
CA GLY A 19 9.47 -14.44 4.16
C GLY A 19 8.98 -12.99 4.01
N TRP A 20 7.67 -12.75 4.11
CA TRP A 20 7.12 -11.39 4.17
C TRP A 20 7.41 -10.69 5.50
N CYS A 21 7.31 -11.42 6.62
CA CYS A 21 7.62 -10.90 7.95
C CYS A 21 9.10 -10.50 8.07
N GLU A 22 10.01 -11.39 7.66
CA GLU A 22 11.46 -11.14 7.69
C GLU A 22 11.87 -9.91 6.86
N LYS A 23 11.19 -9.71 5.73
CA LYS A 23 11.38 -8.56 4.83
C LYS A 23 10.60 -7.32 5.26
N LYS A 24 9.89 -7.36 6.40
CA LYS A 24 9.04 -6.27 6.91
C LYS A 24 8.02 -5.78 5.89
N LEU A 25 7.44 -6.71 5.11
CA LEU A 25 6.44 -6.39 4.08
C LEU A 25 5.02 -6.32 4.63
N ILE A 26 4.76 -6.97 5.76
CA ILE A 26 3.47 -6.90 6.43
C ILE A 26 3.52 -5.72 7.42
N ARG A 27 2.59 -4.79 7.28
CA ARG A 27 2.52 -3.59 8.12
C ARG A 27 2.03 -3.93 9.52
N GLY A 28 2.64 -3.31 10.54
CA GLY A 28 2.25 -3.46 11.93
C GLY A 28 2.69 -4.78 12.59
N ILE A 29 3.48 -5.61 11.90
CA ILE A 29 4.03 -6.83 12.51
C ILE A 29 4.94 -6.51 13.69
N LYS A 30 4.94 -7.41 14.67
CA LYS A 30 5.86 -7.39 15.80
C LYS A 30 6.57 -8.73 15.89
N PHE A 31 7.85 -8.68 16.24
CA PHE A 31 8.63 -9.88 16.52
C PHE A 31 8.81 -9.98 18.03
N ASP A 32 8.42 -11.11 18.60
CA ASP A 32 8.65 -11.40 20.02
C ASP A 32 10.00 -12.12 20.16
N GLU A 33 11.00 -11.43 20.71
CA GLU A 33 12.35 -11.97 20.90
C GLU A 33 12.40 -13.15 21.87
N LYS A 34 11.42 -13.30 22.77
CA LYS A 34 11.41 -14.39 23.77
C LYS A 34 10.92 -15.69 23.16
N THR A 35 9.92 -15.62 22.29
CA THR A 35 9.30 -16.79 21.66
C THR A 35 9.87 -17.08 20.28
N GLY A 36 10.49 -16.08 19.63
CA GLY A 36 10.95 -16.15 18.25
C GLY A 36 9.79 -16.12 17.23
N GLU A 37 8.60 -15.70 17.66
CA GLU A 37 7.39 -15.68 16.84
C GLU A 37 7.04 -14.28 16.34
N TYR A 38 6.34 -14.24 15.21
CA TYR A 38 5.77 -13.01 14.68
C TYR A 38 4.31 -12.89 15.08
N ASP A 39 3.94 -11.75 15.66
CA ASP A 39 2.56 -11.33 15.84
C ASP A 39 2.14 -10.43 14.67
N ILE A 40 1.22 -10.94 13.87
CA ILE A 40 0.64 -10.29 12.70
C ILE A 40 -0.70 -9.65 13.12
N PRO A 41 -0.95 -8.35 12.87
CA PRO A 41 -2.23 -7.73 13.15
C PRO A 41 -3.39 -8.45 12.45
N SER A 42 -4.55 -8.57 13.10
CA SER A 42 -5.75 -9.17 12.49
C SER A 42 -6.22 -8.43 11.24
N SER A 43 -5.95 -7.13 11.17
CA SER A 43 -6.25 -6.29 10.01
C SER A 43 -5.26 -6.41 8.86
N ALA A 44 -4.18 -7.18 9.02
CA ALA A 44 -3.09 -7.26 8.06
C ALA A 44 -3.61 -7.71 6.68
N LYS A 45 -3.10 -7.01 5.66
CA LYS A 45 -3.35 -7.31 4.26
C LYS A 45 -2.15 -8.05 3.68
N VAL A 46 -2.43 -8.86 2.66
CA VAL A 46 -1.37 -9.46 1.85
C VAL A 46 -0.59 -8.32 1.17
N PRO A 47 0.75 -8.30 1.24
CA PRO A 47 1.55 -7.29 0.53
C PRO A 47 1.48 -7.52 -0.98
N TYR A 48 1.61 -6.46 -1.79
CA TYR A 48 1.58 -6.57 -3.25
C TYR A 48 2.90 -7.15 -3.83
N TYR A 49 3.14 -8.43 -3.58
CA TYR A 49 4.41 -9.11 -3.81
C TYR A 49 4.77 -9.33 -5.29
N ASN A 50 3.81 -9.26 -6.21
CA ASN A 50 4.04 -9.43 -7.65
C ASN A 50 4.40 -8.12 -8.39
N ASN A 51 4.81 -7.09 -7.65
CA ASN A 51 5.17 -5.81 -8.25
C ASN A 51 6.49 -5.89 -9.05
N ARG A 52 6.47 -5.39 -10.28
CA ARG A 52 7.66 -5.21 -11.13
C ARG A 52 8.06 -3.74 -11.31
N ALA A 53 7.35 -2.80 -10.69
CA ALA A 53 7.66 -1.38 -10.76
C ALA A 53 8.79 -1.04 -9.78
N TYR A 54 9.89 -0.50 -10.31
CA TYR A 54 11.07 -0.15 -9.51
C TYR A 54 11.45 1.34 -9.59
N LYS A 55 10.88 2.13 -10.52
CA LYS A 55 11.25 3.55 -10.74
C LYS A 55 10.10 4.37 -11.31
N GLY A 56 10.05 5.64 -10.89
CA GLY A 56 9.27 6.70 -11.54
C GLY A 56 7.76 6.44 -11.56
N ASP A 57 7.10 6.86 -12.64
CA ASP A 57 5.63 6.87 -12.71
C ASP A 57 4.98 5.48 -12.61
N LYS A 58 5.77 4.42 -12.85
CA LYS A 58 5.33 3.02 -12.68
C LYS A 58 4.97 2.71 -11.22
N ILE A 59 5.60 3.40 -10.26
CA ILE A 59 5.34 3.20 -8.84
C ILE A 59 3.94 3.71 -8.49
N TYR A 60 3.53 4.89 -8.97
CA TYR A 60 2.17 5.38 -8.76
C TYR A 60 1.11 4.39 -9.24
N ILE A 61 1.21 3.94 -10.50
CA ILE A 61 0.25 2.97 -11.07
C ILE A 61 0.24 1.68 -10.25
N SER A 62 1.42 1.21 -9.82
CA SER A 62 1.53 0.01 -9.01
C SER A 62 0.84 0.13 -7.65
N ILE A 63 1.04 1.26 -6.94
CA ILE A 63 0.37 1.53 -5.66
C ILE A 63 -1.15 1.52 -5.85
N VAL A 64 -1.65 2.24 -6.86
CA VAL A 64 -3.09 2.31 -7.12
C VAL A 64 -3.65 0.92 -7.43
N ARG A 65 -3.00 0.14 -8.31
CA ARG A 65 -3.40 -1.25 -8.61
C ARG A 65 -3.44 -2.14 -7.37
N ALA A 66 -2.44 -2.01 -6.49
CA ALA A 66 -2.39 -2.78 -5.25
C ALA A 66 -3.60 -2.46 -4.36
N THR A 67 -3.87 -1.17 -4.14
CA THR A 67 -5.01 -0.74 -3.31
C THR A 67 -6.36 -1.13 -3.89
N MET A 68 -6.53 -1.09 -5.22
CA MET A 68 -7.74 -1.55 -5.90
C MET A 68 -7.99 -3.05 -5.73
N LYS A 69 -6.91 -3.84 -5.68
CA LYS A 69 -6.97 -5.30 -5.44
C LYS A 69 -6.98 -5.67 -3.96
N GLY A 70 -7.01 -4.68 -3.05
CA GLY A 70 -7.04 -4.91 -1.61
C GLY A 70 -5.71 -5.34 -0.99
N PHE A 71 -4.59 -5.22 -1.71
CA PHE A 71 -3.26 -5.49 -1.17
C PHE A 71 -2.69 -4.30 -0.39
N ASP A 72 -1.74 -4.58 0.50
CA ASP A 72 -0.93 -3.53 1.13
C ASP A 72 0.30 -3.17 0.28
N VAL A 73 0.82 -1.98 0.53
CA VAL A 73 2.03 -1.42 -0.08
C VAL A 73 2.96 -0.85 0.97
N CYS A 74 4.27 -0.95 0.74
CA CYS A 74 5.31 -0.32 1.56
C CYS A 74 6.56 -0.06 0.72
N ALA A 75 7.49 0.78 1.21
CA ALA A 75 8.71 1.14 0.49
C ALA A 75 9.56 -0.08 0.10
N ALA A 76 9.63 -1.09 0.98
CA ALA A 76 10.39 -2.31 0.75
C ALA A 76 9.95 -3.09 -0.51
N LEU A 77 8.68 -3.00 -0.92
CA LEU A 77 8.20 -3.62 -2.17
C LEU A 77 8.77 -2.97 -3.44
N TYR A 78 9.17 -1.70 -3.34
CA TYR A 78 9.70 -0.91 -4.45
C TYR A 78 11.22 -0.77 -4.40
N LYS A 79 11.86 -1.25 -3.32
CA LYS A 79 13.31 -1.11 -3.06
C LYS A 79 13.78 0.34 -3.04
N ILE A 80 12.95 1.21 -2.46
CA ILE A 80 13.23 2.64 -2.30
C ILE A 80 13.25 3.01 -0.81
N HIS A 81 13.76 4.20 -0.49
CA HIS A 81 13.73 4.73 0.87
C HIS A 81 12.29 5.07 1.28
N GLU A 82 11.99 5.04 2.59
CA GLU A 82 10.66 5.33 3.11
C GLU A 82 10.21 6.75 2.73
N ASP A 83 11.08 7.75 2.84
CA ASP A 83 10.74 9.14 2.47
C ASP A 83 10.33 9.28 1.00
N GLU A 84 11.01 8.55 0.09
CA GLU A 84 10.66 8.55 -1.33
C GLU A 84 9.27 7.91 -1.53
N PHE A 85 9.02 6.77 -0.88
CA PHE A 85 7.72 6.11 -0.90
C PHE A 85 6.61 7.02 -0.36
N GLN A 86 6.85 7.73 0.74
CA GLN A 86 5.88 8.67 1.32
C GLN A 86 5.58 9.86 0.40
N GLY A 87 6.55 10.29 -0.44
CA GLY A 87 6.29 11.23 -1.52
C GLY A 87 5.23 10.74 -2.50
N TYR A 88 5.35 9.49 -2.97
CA TYR A 88 4.35 8.86 -3.85
C TYR A 88 2.96 8.78 -3.19
N ILE A 89 2.92 8.38 -1.91
CA ILE A 89 1.66 8.28 -1.15
C ILE A 89 1.01 9.65 -1.00
N LYS A 90 1.77 10.67 -0.57
CA LYS A 90 1.28 12.03 -0.40
C LYS A 90 0.66 12.57 -1.69
N ASP A 91 1.33 12.40 -2.81
CA ASP A 91 0.82 12.85 -4.12
C ASP A 91 -0.50 12.19 -4.49
N LEU A 92 -0.66 10.89 -4.22
CA LEU A 92 -1.89 10.15 -4.50
C LEU A 92 -3.03 10.52 -3.54
N LEU A 93 -2.71 10.81 -2.27
CA LEU A 93 -3.68 11.27 -1.28
C LEU A 93 -4.19 12.68 -1.60
N GLU A 94 -3.28 13.61 -1.91
CA GLU A 94 -3.64 14.98 -2.31
C GLU A 94 -4.48 15.03 -3.59
N ALA A 95 -4.26 14.07 -4.51
CA ALA A 95 -5.06 13.92 -5.71
C ALA A 95 -6.38 13.14 -5.48
N GLU A 96 -6.63 12.68 -4.25
CA GLU A 96 -7.75 11.82 -3.86
C GLU A 96 -7.85 10.54 -4.70
N ILE A 97 -6.73 10.02 -5.20
CA ILE A 97 -6.67 8.79 -6.00
C ILE A 97 -6.62 7.57 -5.09
N ILE A 98 -6.03 7.70 -3.91
CA ILE A 98 -6.14 6.75 -2.81
C ILE A 98 -6.63 7.48 -1.57
N ALA A 99 -7.05 6.73 -0.56
CA ALA A 99 -7.41 7.27 0.75
C ALA A 99 -6.74 6.45 1.85
N GLU A 100 -6.50 7.11 2.98
CA GLU A 100 -6.11 6.47 4.23
C GLU A 100 -7.32 5.85 4.93
N TYR A 101 -7.07 4.78 5.67
CA TYR A 101 -7.97 4.32 6.72
C TYR A 101 -7.17 3.63 7.82
N THR A 102 -7.59 3.82 9.07
CA THR A 102 -7.02 3.13 10.22
C THR A 102 -7.93 1.98 10.62
N ALA A 103 -7.37 0.77 10.70
CA ALA A 103 -8.11 -0.40 11.14
C ALA A 103 -8.46 -0.27 12.63
N ARG A 104 -9.77 -0.28 12.96
CA ARG A 104 -10.27 0.03 14.31
C ARG A 104 -9.80 -0.94 15.39
N ASP A 105 -9.59 -2.20 15.02
CA ASP A 105 -9.20 -3.30 15.91
C ASP A 105 -7.72 -3.26 16.31
N THR A 106 -6.87 -2.70 15.44
CA THR A 106 -5.41 -2.83 15.53
C THR A 106 -4.68 -1.49 15.52
N GLY A 107 -5.36 -0.39 15.16
CA GLY A 107 -4.78 0.94 15.05
C GLY A 107 -3.83 1.11 13.86
N VAL A 108 -3.72 0.11 12.97
CA VAL A 108 -2.78 0.16 11.83
C VAL A 108 -3.38 0.99 10.69
N LEU A 109 -2.62 1.97 10.21
CA LEU A 109 -2.94 2.78 9.04
C LEU A 109 -2.70 1.98 7.76
N TYR A 110 -3.64 2.02 6.82
CA TYR A 110 -3.52 1.42 5.49
C TYR A 110 -4.05 2.35 4.41
N TYR A 111 -3.82 1.97 3.16
CA TYR A 111 -4.35 2.67 1.99
C TYR A 111 -5.45 1.87 1.29
N ARG A 112 -6.42 2.58 0.71
CA ARG A 112 -7.52 2.01 -0.08
C ARG A 112 -7.79 2.85 -1.33
N GLN A 113 -8.42 2.22 -2.31
CA GLN A 113 -8.89 2.90 -3.52
C GLN A 113 -9.97 3.95 -3.20
N THR A 114 -10.08 4.95 -4.07
CA THR A 114 -11.21 5.89 -4.16
C THR A 114 -11.94 5.68 -5.50
N LEU A 115 -12.98 6.49 -5.76
CA LEU A 115 -13.66 6.46 -7.06
C LEU A 115 -12.74 6.83 -8.23
N LYS A 116 -11.72 7.67 -7.98
CA LYS A 116 -10.76 8.14 -9.00
C LYS A 116 -9.68 7.10 -9.34
N SER A 117 -9.48 6.07 -8.52
CA SER A 117 -8.43 5.07 -8.73
C SER A 117 -8.53 4.39 -10.10
N SER A 118 -9.75 4.08 -10.54
CA SER A 118 -10.00 3.32 -11.77
C SER A 118 -9.66 4.08 -13.06
N GLU A 119 -9.81 5.41 -13.05
CA GLU A 119 -9.44 6.26 -14.17
C GLU A 119 -7.92 6.37 -14.26
N PHE A 120 -7.28 6.58 -13.11
CA PHE A 120 -5.84 6.71 -13.00
C PHE A 120 -5.10 5.44 -13.47
N GLU A 121 -5.57 4.27 -13.05
CA GLU A 121 -4.93 2.98 -13.35
C GLU A 121 -4.87 2.65 -14.84
N LYS A 122 -5.80 3.19 -15.63
CA LYS A 122 -5.91 3.01 -17.08
C LYS A 122 -5.05 4.01 -17.87
N LEU A 123 -4.44 4.99 -17.22
CA LEU A 123 -3.69 6.03 -17.91
C LEU A 123 -2.40 5.48 -18.55
N PRO A 124 -2.06 5.95 -19.77
CA PRO A 124 -0.72 5.79 -20.31
C PRO A 124 0.33 6.41 -19.37
N MET A 125 1.49 5.77 -19.27
CA MET A 125 2.58 6.18 -18.36
C MET A 125 2.94 7.66 -18.48
N ASN A 126 3.06 8.16 -19.72
CA ASN A 126 3.42 9.54 -20.02
C ASN A 126 2.35 10.58 -19.67
N ARG A 127 1.15 10.14 -19.24
CA ARG A 127 0.04 11.02 -18.84
C ARG A 127 -0.18 11.05 -17.33
N VAL A 128 0.47 10.16 -16.57
CA VAL A 128 0.29 10.02 -15.12
C VAL A 128 0.52 11.34 -14.38
N LYS A 129 1.66 12.01 -14.60
CA LYS A 129 1.99 13.27 -13.91
C LYS A 129 1.01 14.40 -14.25
N ALA A 130 0.59 14.49 -15.51
CA ALA A 130 -0.38 15.50 -15.93
C ALA A 130 -1.72 15.30 -15.22
N PHE A 131 -2.17 14.05 -15.10
CA PHE A 131 -3.39 13.73 -14.36
C PHE A 131 -3.27 14.07 -12.87
N LEU A 132 -2.15 13.74 -12.22
CA LEU A 132 -1.92 14.11 -10.82
C LEU A 132 -2.04 15.63 -10.61
N ASN A 133 -1.39 16.42 -11.48
CA ASN A 133 -1.44 17.87 -11.39
C ASN A 133 -2.86 18.43 -11.58
N GLU A 134 -3.62 17.87 -12.52
CA GLU A 134 -5.01 18.27 -12.76
C GLU A 134 -5.91 17.93 -11.56
N ALA A 135 -5.78 16.71 -11.04
CA ALA A 135 -6.54 16.24 -9.89
C ALA A 135 -6.31 17.11 -8.64
N LYS A 136 -5.06 17.50 -8.37
CA LYS A 136 -4.69 18.37 -7.24
C LYS A 136 -5.27 19.79 -7.34
N LYS A 137 -5.38 20.36 -8.56
CA LYS A 137 -6.01 21.68 -8.77
C LYS A 137 -7.49 21.68 -8.39
N ILE A 138 -8.21 20.63 -8.79
CA ILE A 138 -9.64 20.50 -8.50
C ILE A 138 -9.88 20.46 -6.98
N VAL A 139 -9.07 19.70 -6.24
CA VAL A 139 -9.14 19.61 -4.77
C VAL A 139 -8.92 20.99 -4.13
N SER A 140 -7.93 21.74 -4.60
CA SER A 140 -7.62 23.08 -4.07
C SER A 140 -8.78 24.08 -4.25
N ILE A 141 -9.52 23.98 -5.36
CA ILE A 141 -10.71 24.82 -5.61
C ILE A 141 -11.88 24.45 -4.70
N ASN A 142 -12.06 23.17 -4.39
CA ASN A 142 -13.16 22.71 -3.53
C ASN A 142 -12.95 23.05 -2.05
N LEU A 143 -11.71 23.20 -1.60
CA LEU A 143 -11.38 23.59 -0.22
C LEU A 143 -11.41 25.11 0.03
N SER A 144 -11.50 25.91 -1.02
CA SER A 144 -11.50 27.38 -0.95
C SER A 144 -12.89 28.01 -1.17
N LYS A 145 -13.93 27.19 -1.25
CA LYS A 145 -15.35 27.59 -1.32
C LYS A 145 -16.05 27.24 -0.01
#